data_AF-A0AA86J9Y0-F1
#
_entry.id   AF-A0AA86J9Y0-F1
#
_cell.length_a   1.000
_cell.length_b   1.000
_cell.length_c   1.000
_cell.angle_alpha   90.00
_cell.angle_beta   90.00
_cell.angle_gamma   90.00
#
_symmetry.space_group_name_H-M   'P 1'
#
loop_
_entity.id
_entity.type
_entity.pdbx_description
1 polymer ?
#
loop_
_entity_poly.entity_id
_entity_poly.type
_entity_poly.pdbx_seq_one_letter_code
_entity_poly.pdbx_strand_id
1 'polypeptide(L)'
;MSICLLSELDDWLSTAMQAGSSSHGPAWIRAYFETPIHGFVLGHNTLPSQGELLVVGVLMPSVDKAGRAFPFVLLEQLDSSTCTELSCKELADWFLHAHTVCADALNEEWPLLKLNDALSGLPTIRAEHGPGTTLAVQREGTHWFRIDHAGQITRVMQHHGLPRTQAFGALLGRISPSSLTP
;
A
#
# COMPACT_ATOMS: atom_id res chain seq x y z
N MET A 1 -13.82 3.09 -10.18
CA MET A 1 -12.76 2.10 -9.87
C MET A 1 -12.78 0.99 -10.91
N SER A 2 -11.66 0.77 -11.61
CA SER A 2 -11.56 -0.26 -12.67
C SER A 2 -11.49 -1.66 -12.06
N ILE A 3 -12.38 -2.58 -12.45
CA ILE A 3 -12.39 -3.95 -11.94
C ILE A 3 -11.12 -4.72 -12.34
N CYS A 4 -10.54 -4.38 -13.49
CA CYS A 4 -9.29 -4.96 -13.99
C CYS A 4 -8.08 -4.53 -13.15
N LEU A 5 -8.10 -3.31 -12.60
CA LEU A 5 -7.04 -2.83 -11.71
C LEU A 5 -6.95 -3.67 -10.44
N LEU A 6 -8.12 -3.96 -9.86
CA LEU A 6 -8.19 -4.78 -8.67
C LEU A 6 -7.74 -6.21 -8.94
N SER A 7 -8.10 -6.81 -10.09
CA SER A 7 -7.65 -8.16 -10.43
C SER A 7 -6.14 -8.23 -10.67
N GLU A 8 -5.54 -7.26 -11.38
CA GLU A 8 -4.09 -7.23 -11.62
C GLU A 8 -3.31 -7.07 -10.30
N LEU A 9 -3.83 -6.25 -9.39
CA LEU A 9 -3.23 -6.07 -8.07
C LEU A 9 -3.38 -7.33 -7.22
N ASP A 10 -4.55 -7.97 -7.23
CA ASP A 10 -4.83 -9.21 -6.50
C ASP A 10 -3.94 -10.38 -6.96
N ASP A 11 -3.77 -10.54 -8.28
CA ASP A 11 -2.89 -11.57 -8.87
C ASP A 11 -1.43 -11.37 -8.45
N TRP A 12 -0.95 -10.12 -8.49
CA TRP A 12 0.39 -9.79 -8.06
C TRP A 12 0.60 -10.02 -6.56
N LEU A 13 -0.36 -9.60 -5.72
CA LEU A 13 -0.31 -9.81 -4.27
C LEU A 13 -0.33 -11.30 -3.93
N SER A 14 -1.22 -12.07 -4.55
CA SER A 14 -1.28 -13.53 -4.40
C SER A 14 0.06 -14.18 -4.69
N THR A 15 0.70 -13.78 -5.79
CA THR A 15 2.03 -14.29 -6.16
C THR A 15 3.10 -13.87 -5.16
N ALA A 16 3.05 -12.64 -4.64
CA ALA A 16 3.99 -12.17 -3.62
C ALA A 16 3.82 -12.90 -2.27
N MET A 17 2.59 -13.14 -1.84
CA MET A 17 2.28 -13.91 -0.62
C MET A 17 2.79 -15.34 -0.74
N GLN A 18 2.56 -15.99 -1.89
CA GLN A 18 3.07 -17.33 -2.15
C GLN A 18 4.59 -17.37 -2.18
N ALA A 19 5.25 -16.42 -2.85
CA ALA A 19 6.70 -16.34 -2.92
C ALA A 19 7.34 -16.12 -1.55
N GLY A 20 6.77 -15.23 -0.73
CA GLY A 20 7.21 -14.94 0.63
C GLY A 20 7.14 -16.18 1.52
N SER A 21 5.97 -16.82 1.57
CA SER A 21 5.75 -18.03 2.38
C SER A 21 6.62 -19.20 1.93
N SER A 22 6.80 -19.38 0.62
CA SER A 22 7.58 -20.52 0.09
C SER A 22 9.08 -20.35 0.31
N SER A 23 9.59 -19.12 0.27
CA SER A 23 11.04 -18.85 0.36
C SER A 23 11.57 -18.79 1.80
N HIS A 24 10.72 -18.47 2.77
CA HIS A 24 11.14 -18.13 4.14
C HIS A 24 10.44 -18.96 5.23
N GLY A 25 9.52 -19.87 4.85
CA GLY A 25 8.88 -20.81 5.76
C GLY A 25 7.95 -20.14 6.80
N PRO A 26 7.58 -20.87 7.86
CA PRO A 26 6.56 -20.43 8.83
C PRO A 26 6.89 -19.11 9.56
N ALA A 27 8.18 -18.81 9.75
CA ALA A 27 8.63 -17.56 10.39
C ALA A 27 8.20 -16.31 9.60
N TRP A 28 8.05 -16.43 8.28
CA TRP A 28 7.62 -15.33 7.42
C TRP A 28 6.16 -14.94 7.63
N ILE A 29 5.26 -15.90 7.86
CA ILE A 29 3.86 -15.61 8.20
C ILE A 29 3.79 -14.79 9.50
N ARG A 30 4.61 -15.12 10.49
CA ARG A 30 4.66 -14.35 11.73
C ARG A 30 5.17 -12.94 11.47
N ALA A 31 6.29 -12.80 10.75
CA ALA A 31 6.84 -11.50 10.38
C ALA A 31 5.85 -10.67 9.53
N TYR A 32 5.01 -11.33 8.74
CA TYR A 32 3.95 -10.69 7.98
C TYR A 32 2.92 -10.00 8.88
N PHE A 33 2.41 -10.68 9.90
CA PHE A 33 1.48 -10.06 10.85
C PHE A 33 2.13 -9.00 11.74
N GLU A 34 3.45 -9.00 11.88
CA GLU A 34 4.21 -7.98 12.62
C GLU A 34 4.58 -6.75 11.75
N THR A 35 4.28 -6.79 10.45
CA THR A 35 4.63 -5.70 9.52
C THR A 35 3.68 -4.50 9.68
N PRO A 36 4.20 -3.26 9.71
CA PRO A 36 3.34 -2.08 9.79
C PRO A 36 2.53 -1.92 8.49
N ILE A 37 1.42 -1.19 8.57
CA ILE A 37 0.68 -0.78 7.38
C ILE A 37 1.61 0.12 6.52
N HIS A 38 1.68 -0.19 5.22
CA HIS A 38 2.50 0.50 4.25
C HIS A 38 1.66 1.39 3.33
N GLY A 39 2.05 2.65 3.19
CA GLY A 39 1.52 3.52 2.14
C GLY A 39 2.18 3.21 0.80
N PHE A 40 1.47 3.38 -0.31
CA PHE A 40 2.03 3.25 -1.64
C PHE A 40 1.47 4.28 -2.62
N VAL A 41 2.26 4.57 -3.66
CA VAL A 41 1.86 5.34 -4.83
C VAL A 41 2.28 4.57 -6.08
N LEU A 42 1.32 4.29 -6.97
CA LEU A 42 1.57 3.79 -8.32
C LEU A 42 1.49 4.98 -9.29
N GLY A 43 2.59 5.23 -9.99
CA GLY A 43 2.67 6.19 -11.07
C GLY A 43 1.85 5.76 -12.28
N HIS A 44 1.67 6.67 -13.24
CA HIS A 44 0.91 6.39 -14.46
C HIS A 44 1.41 5.14 -15.18
N ASN A 45 0.50 4.32 -15.70
CA ASN A 45 0.80 3.12 -16.47
C ASN A 45 1.64 2.06 -15.73
N THR A 46 1.71 2.12 -14.38
CA THR A 46 2.36 1.05 -13.61
C THR A 46 1.67 -0.29 -13.82
N LEU A 47 0.35 -0.26 -13.86
CA LEU A 47 -0.50 -1.38 -14.23
C LEU A 47 -1.21 -1.07 -15.57
N PRO A 48 -1.32 -2.02 -16.51
CA PRO A 48 -1.98 -1.78 -17.79
C PRO A 48 -3.40 -1.23 -17.65
N SER A 49 -4.18 -1.79 -16.71
CA SER A 49 -5.56 -1.40 -16.46
C SER A 49 -5.73 -0.08 -15.69
N GLN A 50 -4.65 0.46 -15.11
CA GLN A 50 -4.62 1.74 -14.42
C GLN A 50 -4.63 2.92 -15.41
N GLY A 51 -3.99 2.75 -16.57
CA GLY A 51 -3.79 3.81 -17.55
C GLY A 51 -3.09 5.04 -16.94
N GLU A 52 -3.53 6.23 -17.32
CA GLU A 52 -2.94 7.50 -16.90
C GLU A 52 -3.44 8.04 -15.55
N LEU A 53 -4.12 7.23 -14.75
CA LEU A 53 -4.48 7.63 -13.38
C LEU A 53 -3.30 7.40 -12.45
N LEU A 54 -3.13 8.23 -11.43
CA LEU A 54 -2.28 7.89 -10.28
C LEU A 54 -3.11 7.03 -9.32
N VAL A 55 -2.45 6.09 -8.63
CA VAL A 55 -3.09 5.33 -7.56
C VAL A 55 -2.33 5.58 -6.28
N VAL A 56 -3.05 5.98 -5.24
CA VAL A 56 -2.55 6.03 -3.87
C VAL A 56 -3.24 4.94 -3.06
N GLY A 57 -2.55 4.35 -2.10
CA GLY A 57 -3.18 3.35 -1.25
C GLY A 57 -2.40 3.02 0.00
N VAL A 58 -3.04 2.26 0.89
CA VAL A 58 -2.38 1.58 2.00
C VAL A 58 -2.57 0.08 1.88
N LEU A 59 -1.58 -0.66 2.35
CA LEU A 59 -1.57 -2.11 2.45
C LEU A 59 -1.34 -2.51 3.90
N MET A 60 -2.24 -3.30 4.45
CA MET A 60 -2.23 -3.79 5.82
C MET A 60 -2.14 -5.32 5.85
N PRO A 61 -1.28 -5.92 6.70
CA PRO A 61 -1.35 -7.34 6.97
C PRO A 61 -2.70 -7.75 7.53
N SER A 62 -3.34 -8.77 6.96
CA SER A 62 -4.67 -9.20 7.36
C SER A 62 -4.90 -10.68 7.08
N VAL A 63 -6.12 -11.15 7.32
CA VAL A 63 -6.61 -12.47 6.98
C VAL A 63 -7.83 -12.37 6.09
N ASP A 64 -7.94 -13.26 5.11
CA ASP A 64 -9.17 -13.39 4.33
C ASP A 64 -10.26 -14.15 5.11
N LYS A 65 -11.45 -14.28 4.50
CA LYS A 65 -12.58 -15.00 5.11
C LYS A 65 -12.30 -16.49 5.37
N ALA A 66 -11.30 -17.09 4.73
CA ALA A 66 -10.89 -18.47 4.94
C ALA A 66 -9.78 -18.60 6.01
N GLY A 67 -9.38 -17.49 6.64
CA GLY A 67 -8.33 -17.45 7.66
C GLY A 67 -6.91 -17.51 7.09
N ARG A 68 -6.73 -17.30 5.78
CA ARG A 68 -5.41 -17.29 5.14
C ARG A 68 -4.80 -15.90 5.25
N ALA A 69 -3.49 -15.82 5.45
CA ALA A 69 -2.76 -14.55 5.41
C ALA A 69 -2.92 -13.92 4.02
N PHE A 70 -3.58 -12.77 3.98
CA PHE A 70 -3.79 -12.02 2.73
C PHE A 70 -3.94 -10.52 3.03
N PRO A 71 -3.26 -9.63 2.30
CA PRO A 71 -3.29 -8.22 2.63
C PRO A 71 -4.66 -7.59 2.41
N PHE A 72 -5.05 -6.72 3.34
CA PHE A 72 -6.13 -5.77 3.10
C PHE A 72 -5.54 -4.55 2.39
N VAL A 73 -6.16 -4.12 1.29
CA VAL A 73 -5.75 -2.95 0.52
C VAL A 73 -6.88 -1.94 0.44
N LEU A 74 -6.55 -0.70 0.78
CA LEU A 74 -7.38 0.46 0.51
C LEU A 74 -6.65 1.34 -0.52
N LEU A 75 -7.34 1.75 -1.57
CA LEU A 75 -6.75 2.58 -2.61
C LEU A 75 -7.75 3.60 -3.15
N GLU A 76 -7.20 4.68 -3.70
CA GLU A 76 -7.89 5.74 -4.41
C GLU A 76 -7.20 5.98 -5.75
N GLN A 77 -7.99 6.15 -6.82
CA GLN A 77 -7.50 6.58 -8.12
C GLN A 77 -7.62 8.10 -8.19
N LEU A 78 -6.49 8.79 -8.37
CA LEU A 78 -6.45 10.24 -8.52
C LEU A 78 -6.55 10.59 -10.01
N ASP A 79 -7.54 11.42 -10.34
CA ASP A 79 -7.74 11.93 -11.70
C ASP A 79 -6.73 13.04 -12.01
N SER A 80 -5.53 12.63 -12.43
CA SER A 80 -4.41 13.54 -12.65
C SER A 80 -3.48 13.03 -13.75
N SER A 81 -3.99 12.98 -14.98
CA SER A 81 -3.28 12.44 -16.14
C SER A 81 -1.91 13.07 -16.41
N THR A 82 -1.72 14.33 -16.01
CA THR A 82 -0.46 15.07 -16.21
C THR A 82 0.39 15.23 -14.95
N CYS A 83 -0.10 14.79 -13.78
CA CYS A 83 0.59 15.05 -12.53
C CYS A 83 1.76 14.09 -12.31
N THR A 84 2.96 14.62 -12.20
CA THR A 84 4.18 13.85 -11.89
C THR A 84 4.69 14.11 -10.47
N GLU A 85 4.03 14.96 -9.69
CA GLU A 85 4.47 15.35 -8.36
C GLU A 85 3.30 15.40 -7.37
N LEU A 86 3.45 14.78 -6.20
CA LEU A 86 2.44 14.84 -5.13
C LEU A 86 2.96 15.63 -3.94
N SER A 87 2.09 16.38 -3.27
CA SER A 87 2.43 17.01 -1.99
C SER A 87 2.75 15.95 -0.94
N CYS A 88 3.97 15.97 -0.37
CA CYS A 88 4.32 15.04 0.71
C CYS A 88 3.43 15.24 1.93
N LYS A 89 2.95 16.47 2.18
CA LYS A 89 2.03 16.76 3.29
C LYS A 89 0.67 16.11 3.07
N GLU A 90 0.06 16.32 1.90
CA GLU A 90 -1.27 15.76 1.62
C GLU A 90 -1.21 14.23 1.59
N LEU A 91 -0.13 13.67 1.04
CA LEU A 91 0.10 12.23 1.04
C LEU A 91 0.27 11.66 2.46
N ALA A 92 0.99 12.38 3.33
CA ALA A 92 1.13 12.00 4.73
C ALA A 92 -0.21 12.04 5.48
N ASP A 93 -0.98 13.12 5.30
CA ASP A 93 -2.29 13.29 5.92
C ASP A 93 -3.25 12.18 5.45
N TRP A 94 -3.26 11.86 4.15
CA TRP A 94 -4.06 10.78 3.56
C TRP A 94 -3.66 9.42 4.14
N PHE A 95 -2.36 9.09 4.13
CA PHE A 95 -1.90 7.81 4.65
C PHE A 95 -2.19 7.63 6.13
N LEU A 96 -2.06 8.67 6.94
CA LEU A 96 -2.35 8.60 8.38
C LEU A 96 -3.83 8.31 8.64
N HIS A 97 -4.75 8.97 7.92
CA HIS A 97 -6.17 8.71 8.05
C HIS A 97 -6.55 7.32 7.53
N ALA A 98 -6.00 6.91 6.38
CA ALA A 98 -6.21 5.58 5.83
C ALA A 98 -5.70 4.47 6.78
N HIS A 99 -4.56 4.69 7.45
CA HIS A 99 -4.05 3.82 8.52
C HIS A 99 -5.09 3.61 9.63
N THR A 100 -5.61 4.72 10.17
CA THR A 100 -6.59 4.71 11.26
C THR A 100 -7.85 3.96 10.84
N VAL A 101 -8.39 4.24 9.64
CA VAL A 101 -9.58 3.55 9.12
C VAL A 101 -9.33 2.05 8.99
N CYS A 102 -8.17 1.64 8.43
CA CYS A 102 -7.82 0.22 8.31
C CYS A 102 -7.69 -0.46 9.68
N ALA A 103 -7.01 0.16 10.62
CA ALA A 103 -6.78 -0.39 11.95
C ALA A 103 -8.09 -0.53 12.74
N ASP A 104 -8.95 0.49 12.72
CA ASP A 104 -10.23 0.48 13.43
C ASP A 104 -11.19 -0.54 12.82
N ALA A 105 -11.26 -0.61 11.49
CA ALA A 105 -12.11 -1.57 10.79
C ALA A 105 -11.75 -3.02 11.12
N LEU A 106 -10.46 -3.32 11.33
CA LEU A 106 -9.98 -4.64 11.72
C LEU A 106 -10.29 -4.96 13.19
N ASN A 107 -10.10 -4.00 14.10
CA ASN A 107 -10.24 -4.23 15.54
C ASN A 107 -11.70 -4.31 16.01
N GLU A 108 -12.60 -3.54 15.38
CA GLU A 108 -13.98 -3.39 15.83
C GLU A 108 -14.99 -4.13 14.93
N GLU A 109 -14.53 -4.98 14.01
CA GLU A 109 -15.36 -5.75 13.07
C GLU A 109 -16.42 -4.88 12.35
N TRP A 110 -15.97 -3.78 11.74
CA TRP A 110 -16.91 -2.79 11.20
C TRP A 110 -17.82 -3.38 10.11
N PRO A 111 -19.14 -3.05 10.14
CA PRO A 111 -19.99 -3.30 8.99
C PRO A 111 -19.55 -2.44 7.81
N LEU A 112 -19.79 -2.92 6.58
CA LEU A 112 -19.41 -2.21 5.35
C LEU A 112 -19.92 -0.77 5.27
N LEU A 113 -21.09 -0.49 5.84
CA LEU A 113 -21.64 0.87 5.89
C LEU A 113 -20.74 1.83 6.69
N LYS A 114 -20.29 1.41 7.89
CA LYS A 114 -19.40 2.21 8.74
C LYS A 114 -18.04 2.42 8.06
N LEU A 115 -17.52 1.39 7.37
CA LEU A 115 -16.31 1.53 6.57
C LEU A 115 -16.50 2.57 5.47
N ASN A 116 -17.58 2.49 4.69
CA ASN A 116 -17.84 3.44 3.61
C ASN A 116 -17.98 4.90 4.12
N ASP A 117 -18.63 5.08 5.26
CA ASP A 117 -18.76 6.40 5.89
C ASP A 117 -17.39 6.96 6.32
N ALA A 118 -16.54 6.12 6.90
CA ALA A 118 -15.18 6.51 7.26
C ALA A 118 -14.30 6.82 6.04
N LEU A 119 -14.43 6.04 4.96
CA LEU A 119 -13.71 6.29 3.71
C LEU A 119 -14.12 7.62 3.05
N SER A 120 -15.36 8.05 3.24
CA SER A 120 -15.84 9.35 2.76
C SER A 120 -15.21 10.53 3.49
N GLY A 121 -14.59 10.30 4.66
CA GLY A 121 -13.87 11.29 5.45
C GLY A 121 -12.36 11.35 5.16
N LEU A 122 -11.85 10.60 4.18
CA LEU A 122 -10.44 10.65 3.82
C LEU A 122 -10.05 12.05 3.31
N PRO A 123 -8.85 12.56 3.68
CA PRO A 123 -8.33 13.80 3.12
C PRO A 123 -8.25 13.74 1.59
N THR A 124 -8.39 14.87 0.92
CA THR A 124 -8.17 14.93 -0.54
C THR A 124 -6.69 15.14 -0.83
N ILE A 125 -6.14 14.35 -1.76
CA ILE A 125 -4.84 14.63 -2.36
C ILE A 125 -5.06 15.45 -3.61
N ARG A 126 -4.46 16.65 -3.68
CA ARG A 126 -4.50 17.46 -4.88
C ARG A 126 -3.25 17.16 -5.68
N ALA A 127 -3.45 16.65 -6.88
CA ALA A 127 -2.39 16.34 -7.82
C ALA A 127 -1.92 17.62 -8.55
N GLU A 128 -1.65 18.68 -7.79
CA GLU A 128 -1.26 19.99 -8.27
C GLU A 128 -0.03 20.52 -7.50
N HIS A 129 0.74 21.38 -8.15
CA HIS A 129 1.95 21.95 -7.54
C HIS A 129 1.56 23.01 -6.50
N GLY A 130 1.45 22.59 -5.24
CA GLY A 130 1.42 23.50 -4.09
C GLY A 130 2.84 23.88 -3.63
N PRO A 131 3.03 25.02 -2.93
CA PRO A 131 4.29 25.33 -2.28
C PRO A 131 4.58 24.29 -1.18
N GLY A 132 5.73 23.60 -1.26
CA GLY A 132 6.12 22.60 -0.25
C GLY A 132 7.08 21.55 -0.78
N THR A 133 7.38 20.55 0.06
CA THR A 133 8.13 19.35 -0.37
C THR A 133 7.22 18.45 -1.20
N THR A 134 7.63 18.16 -2.43
CA THR A 134 6.93 17.25 -3.33
C THR A 134 7.63 15.89 -3.43
N LEU A 135 6.83 14.86 -3.69
CA LEU A 135 7.26 13.55 -4.12
C LEU A 135 7.19 13.50 -5.65
N ALA A 136 8.33 13.40 -6.31
CA ALA A 136 8.36 13.03 -7.72
C ALA A 136 7.86 11.58 -7.90
N VAL A 137 6.78 11.41 -8.66
CA VAL A 137 6.18 10.13 -9.00
C VAL A 137 6.64 9.73 -10.40
N GLN A 138 7.50 8.72 -10.48
CA GLN A 138 7.92 8.15 -11.75
C GLN A 138 6.74 7.52 -12.50
N ARG A 139 6.62 7.83 -13.81
CA ARG A 139 5.77 7.05 -14.71
C ARG A 139 6.23 5.60 -14.69
N GLU A 140 5.27 4.70 -14.77
CA GLU A 140 5.47 3.25 -14.73
C GLU A 140 6.30 2.86 -13.49
N GLY A 141 6.04 3.50 -12.34
CA GLY A 141 6.85 3.35 -11.15
C GLY A 141 6.01 3.20 -9.90
N THR A 142 6.53 2.46 -8.92
CA THR A 142 5.93 2.30 -7.60
C THR A 142 6.79 2.91 -6.52
N HIS A 143 6.15 3.51 -5.53
CA HIS A 143 6.79 4.12 -4.37
C HIS A 143 6.08 3.58 -3.14
N TRP A 144 6.84 3.03 -2.19
CA TRP A 144 6.31 2.45 -0.95
C TRP A 144 6.86 3.20 0.24
N PHE A 145 6.01 3.40 1.23
CA PHE A 145 6.27 4.26 2.37
C PHE A 145 5.98 3.53 3.68
N ARG A 146 6.74 3.90 4.70
CA ARG A 146 6.36 3.72 6.10
C ARG A 146 5.89 5.06 6.61
N ILE A 147 4.80 5.05 7.38
CA ILE A 147 4.32 6.21 8.13
C ILE A 147 4.58 5.94 9.61
N ASP A 148 5.14 6.91 10.32
CA ASP A 148 5.26 6.83 11.77
C ASP A 148 4.09 7.53 12.49
N HIS A 149 4.05 7.42 13.81
CA HIS A 149 2.99 8.02 14.64
C HIS A 149 2.96 9.56 14.58
N ALA A 150 4.03 10.21 14.11
CA ALA A 150 4.10 11.65 13.92
C ALA A 150 3.62 12.08 12.52
N GLY A 151 3.18 11.12 11.69
CA GLY A 151 2.77 11.38 10.30
C GLY A 151 3.95 11.57 9.36
N GLN A 152 5.18 11.25 9.76
CA GLN A 152 6.31 11.32 8.85
C GLN A 152 6.30 10.13 7.89
N ILE A 153 6.27 10.44 6.59
CA ILE A 153 6.39 9.42 5.54
C ILE A 153 7.86 9.22 5.18
N THR A 154 8.31 7.96 5.20
CA THR A 154 9.66 7.56 4.77
C THR A 154 9.55 6.56 3.64
N ARG A 155 10.14 6.86 2.47
CA ARG A 155 10.17 5.92 1.35
C ARG A 155 11.06 4.73 1.69
N VAL A 156 10.49 3.53 1.69
CA VAL A 156 11.18 2.28 2.00
C VAL A 156 11.57 1.49 0.76
N MET A 157 10.87 1.72 -0.36
CA MET A 157 11.11 1.02 -1.61
C MET A 157 10.62 1.84 -2.80
N GLN A 158 11.29 1.70 -3.93
CA GLN A 158 10.91 2.28 -5.20
C GLN A 158 11.31 1.33 -6.34
N HIS A 159 10.41 1.11 -7.31
CA HIS A 159 10.66 0.25 -8.47
C HIS A 159 10.04 0.83 -9.73
N HIS A 160 10.58 0.45 -10.88
CA HIS A 160 9.86 0.52 -12.15
C HIS A 160 8.93 -0.68 -12.25
N GLY A 161 7.65 -0.45 -12.55
CA GLY A 161 6.56 -1.40 -12.43
C GLY A 161 6.30 -1.80 -10.98
N LEU A 162 5.46 -2.83 -10.82
CA LEU A 162 5.28 -3.49 -9.53
C LEU A 162 6.59 -4.17 -9.09
N PRO A 163 6.93 -4.14 -7.79
CA PRO A 163 8.10 -4.85 -7.28
C PRO A 163 8.04 -6.33 -7.64
N ARG A 164 9.21 -6.94 -7.90
CA ARG A 164 9.29 -8.40 -8.05
C ARG A 164 8.72 -9.05 -6.79
N THR A 165 7.92 -10.08 -6.95
CA THR A 165 7.17 -10.76 -5.87
C THR A 165 8.07 -11.25 -4.74
N GLN A 166 9.30 -11.68 -5.06
CA GLN A 166 10.31 -12.06 -4.07
C GLN A 166 10.82 -10.87 -3.23
N ALA A 167 11.05 -9.71 -3.86
CA ALA A 167 11.48 -8.49 -3.17
C ALA A 167 10.34 -7.89 -2.31
N PHE A 168 9.10 -8.00 -2.79
CA PHE A 168 7.94 -7.55 -2.05
C PHE A 168 7.65 -8.43 -0.82
N GLY A 169 7.81 -9.76 -0.95
CA GLY A 169 7.73 -10.67 0.19
C GLY A 169 8.72 -10.32 1.30
N ALA A 170 9.92 -9.84 0.96
CA ALA A 170 10.90 -9.37 1.95
C ALA A 170 10.49 -8.06 2.65
N LEU A 171 9.76 -7.17 1.95
CA LEU A 171 9.16 -5.98 2.56
C LEU A 171 8.05 -6.36 3.55
N LEU A 172 7.18 -7.26 3.12
CA LEU A 172 6.01 -7.71 3.87
C LEU A 172 6.32 -8.59 5.06
N GLY A 173 7.54 -9.11 5.19
CA GLY A 173 7.90 -9.98 6.29
C GLY A 173 9.33 -9.75 6.68
N ARG A 174 9.72 -8.49 6.96
CA ARG A 174 11.09 -8.14 7.38
C ARG A 174 11.50 -9.00 8.56
N ILE A 175 12.14 -10.13 8.25
CA ILE A 175 12.96 -10.87 9.19
C ILE A 175 14.15 -9.96 9.43
N SER A 176 14.21 -9.33 10.60
CA SER A 176 15.44 -8.64 11.00
C SER A 176 16.59 -9.64 10.83
N PRO A 177 17.74 -9.26 10.25
CA PRO A 177 18.87 -10.19 10.10
C PRO A 177 19.37 -10.76 11.45
N SER A 178 18.97 -10.17 12.57
CA SER A 178 19.17 -10.67 13.93
C SER A 178 18.24 -11.81 14.37
N SER A 179 17.24 -12.19 13.57
CA SER A 179 16.30 -13.30 13.86
C SER A 179 16.70 -14.61 13.17
N LEU A 180 17.75 -14.60 12.35
CA LEU A 180 18.37 -15.79 11.77
C LEU A 180 19.61 -16.15 12.58
N THR A 181 19.40 -16.76 13.74
CA THR A 181 20.43 -17.60 14.37
C THR A 181 19.85 -19.01 14.53
N PRO A 182 20.57 -20.05 14.10
CA PRO A 182 20.14 -21.45 14.27
C PRO A 182 20.12 -21.87 15.74
#